data_AF-A0AAX0VHR2-F1
#
_entry.id   AF-A0AAX0VHR2-F1
#
_cell.length_a   1.000
_cell.length_b   1.000
_cell.length_c   1.000
_cell.angle_alpha   90.00
_cell.angle_beta   90.00
_cell.angle_gamma   90.00
#
_symmetry.space_group_name_H-M   'P 1'
#
loop_
_entity.id
_entity.type
_entity.pdbx_description
1 polymer ?
#
loop_
_entity_poly.entity_id
_entity_poly.type
_entity_poly.pdbx_seq_one_letter_code
_entity_poly.pdbx_strand_id
1 'polypeptide(L)' 'MGRIAHRIYNVYGPDSADIDCLCSLCGKADYVSITQDEADALDAGQPVHEVLPHRTKVERERIISQICPDCQANLC' A
#
# COMPACT_ATOMS: atom_id res chain seq x y z
N MET A 1 -5.65 14.97 -13.77
CA MET A 1 -5.29 15.60 -12.47
C MET A 1 -6.01 14.83 -11.36
N GLY A 2 -5.46 13.69 -10.94
CA GLY A 2 -6.03 12.88 -9.86
C GLY A 2 -5.41 13.29 -8.52
N ARG A 3 -6.24 13.71 -7.57
CA ARG A 3 -5.83 14.06 -6.20
C ARG A 3 -5.68 12.75 -5.43
N ILE A 4 -4.47 12.44 -4.94
CA ILE A 4 -4.27 11.36 -3.98
C ILE A 4 -5.00 11.78 -2.70
N ALA A 5 -6.09 11.09 -2.41
CA ALA A 5 -6.91 11.30 -1.23
C ALA A 5 -6.65 10.15 -0.26
N HIS A 6 -5.70 10.32 0.66
CA HIS A 6 -5.94 10.14 2.09
C HIS A 6 -4.65 10.42 2.87
N ARG A 7 -4.84 11.08 4.00
CA ARG A 7 -3.80 11.58 4.91
C ARG A 7 -3.47 10.45 5.88
N ILE A 8 -2.25 9.93 5.81
CA ILE A 8 -1.74 8.89 6.72
C ILE A 8 -1.64 9.52 8.12
N TYR A 9 -2.46 9.06 9.07
CA TYR A 9 -2.31 9.44 10.48
C TYR A 9 -1.63 8.31 11.22
N ASN A 10 -0.44 8.61 11.74
CA ASN A 10 0.43 7.71 12.46
C ASN A 10 -0.15 7.40 13.86
N VAL A 11 -0.59 6.16 14.13
CA VAL A 11 -1.17 5.76 15.43
C VAL A 11 -0.21 4.88 16.25
N TYR A 12 0.87 4.35 15.66
CA TYR A 12 1.75 3.37 16.32
C TYR A 12 3.25 3.69 16.20
N GLY A 13 3.70 4.78 16.86
CA GLY A 13 5.11 5.10 17.04
C GLY A 13 5.69 6.03 15.97
N PRO A 14 6.71 6.84 16.30
CA PRO A 14 7.13 7.98 15.48
C PRO A 14 7.74 7.61 14.11
N ASP A 15 8.04 6.33 13.85
CA ASP A 15 8.84 5.89 12.70
C ASP A 15 8.12 4.93 11.75
N SER A 16 6.82 4.68 11.95
CA SER A 16 6.00 3.84 11.06
C SER A 16 5.03 4.68 10.24
N ALA A 17 4.65 4.22 9.05
CA ALA A 17 3.56 4.78 8.26
C ALA A 17 2.67 3.63 7.77
N ASP A 18 1.38 3.90 7.56
CA ASP A 18 0.43 2.89 7.10
C ASP A 18 -0.09 3.23 5.69
N ILE A 19 -0.01 2.25 4.79
CA ILE A 19 -0.67 2.31 3.49
C ILE A 19 -2.05 1.67 3.62
N ASP A 20 -3.09 2.49 3.54
CA ASP A 20 -4.46 2.02 3.44
C ASP A 20 -4.66 1.21 2.15
N CYS A 21 -5.18 0.00 2.29
CA CYS A 21 -5.48 -0.91 1.20
C CYS A 21 -6.99 -1.20 1.19
N LEU A 22 -7.72 -0.51 0.33
CA LEU A 22 -9.15 -0.77 0.11
C LEU A 22 -9.34 -1.54 -1.19
N CYS A 23 -9.77 -2.80 -1.09
CA CYS A 23 -10.06 -3.60 -2.26
C CYS A 23 -11.21 -3.00 -3.06
N SER A 24 -10.93 -2.55 -4.29
CA SER A 24 -11.94 -1.94 -5.17
C SER A 24 -13.00 -2.92 -5.67
N LEU A 25 -12.79 -4.23 -5.51
CA LEU A 25 -13.72 -5.27 -5.97
C LEU A 25 -14.68 -5.76 -4.89
N CYS A 26 -14.17 -6.07 -3.70
CA CYS A 26 -14.98 -6.62 -2.62
C CYS A 26 -15.18 -5.66 -1.43
N GLY A 27 -14.58 -4.47 -1.46
CA GLY A 27 -14.68 -3.48 -0.39
C GLY A 27 -13.91 -3.84 0.89
N LYS A 28 -13.12 -4.92 0.89
CA LYS A 28 -12.28 -5.31 2.03
C LYS A 28 -11.22 -4.23 2.28
N ALA A 29 -11.28 -3.62 3.46
CA ALA A 29 -10.27 -2.69 3.95
C ALA A 29 -9.23 -3.43 4.80
N ASP A 30 -7.97 -3.06 4.61
CA ASP A 30 -6.81 -3.53 5.35
C ASP A 30 -5.72 -2.45 5.27
N TYR A 31 -4.59 -2.62 5.96
CA TYR A 31 -3.46 -1.70 5.89
C TYR A 31 -2.13 -2.46 5.80
N VAL A 32 -1.10 -1.78 5.31
CA VAL A 32 0.28 -2.28 5.31
C VAL A 32 1.14 -1.26 6.03
N SER A 33 1.69 -1.65 7.17
CA SER A 33 2.66 -0.83 7.89
C SER A 33 4.03 -0.92 7.22
N ILE A 34 4.62 0.23 6.97
CA ILE A 34 5.94 0.47 6.37
C ILE A 34 6.72 1.45 7.26
N THR A 35 8.01 1.65 6.97
CA THR A 35 8.77 2.70 7.67
C THR A 35 8.42 4.08 7.11
N GLN A 36 8.71 5.13 7.88
CA GLN A 36 8.55 6.50 7.38
C GLN A 36 9.43 6.78 6.15
N ASP A 37 10.67 6.29 6.12
CA ASP A 37 11.57 6.45 4.96
C ASP A 37 11.00 5.79 3.70
N GLU A 38 10.36 4.62 3.84
CA GLU A 38 9.69 3.92 2.74
C GLU A 38 8.47 4.72 2.26
N ALA A 39 7.73 5.36 3.17
CA ALA A 39 6.59 6.20 2.82
C ALA A 39 7.04 7.45 2.06
N ASP A 40 8.09 8.13 2.54
CA ASP A 40 8.65 9.32 1.91
C ASP A 40 9.19 9.02 0.49
N ALA A 41 9.80 7.84 0.31
CA ALA A 41 10.24 7.34 -0.99
C ALA A 41 9.08 7.10 -1.96
N LEU A 42 7.98 6.50 -1.49
CA LEU A 42 6.76 6.30 -2.30
C LEU A 42 6.09 7.64 -2.65
N ASP A 43 6.02 8.57 -1.70
CA ASP A 43 5.48 9.92 -1.91
C ASP A 43 6.34 10.74 -2.89
N ALA A 44 7.66 10.50 -2.92
CA ALA A 44 8.57 11.03 -3.94
C ALA A 44 8.39 10.39 -5.32
N GLY A 45 7.52 9.38 -5.45
CA GLY A 45 7.19 8.71 -6.70
C GLY A 45 8.10 7.54 -7.05
N GLN A 46 8.91 7.03 -6.12
CA GLN A 46 9.69 5.82 -6.36
C GLN A 46 8.76 4.59 -6.52
N PRO A 47 9.12 3.64 -7.39
CA PRO A 47 8.25 2.49 -7.65
C PRO A 47 8.24 1.52 -6.46
N VAL A 48 7.05 0.98 -6.16
CA VAL A 48 6.80 0.09 -5.01
C VAL A 48 7.76 -1.10 -4.94
N HIS A 49 8.20 -1.64 -6.08
CA HIS A 49 9.10 -2.80 -6.10
C HIS A 49 10.55 -2.47 -5.70
N GLU A 50 10.97 -1.20 -5.84
CA GLU A 50 12.28 -0.71 -5.39
C GLU A 50 12.25 -0.29 -3.91
N VAL A 51 11.15 0.34 -3.47
CA VAL A 51 10.98 0.79 -2.08
C VAL A 51 10.71 -0.39 -1.13
N LEU A 52 9.86 -1.33 -1.54
CA LEU A 52 9.44 -2.47 -0.70
C LEU A 52 9.95 -3.81 -1.24
N PRO A 53 11.27 -3.99 -1.47
CA PRO A 53 11.81 -5.21 -2.08
C PRO A 53 11.68 -6.43 -1.16
N HIS A 54 11.57 -6.18 0.15
CA HIS A 54 11.42 -7.19 1.20
C HIS A 54 9.99 -7.77 1.25
N ARG A 55 9.02 -7.13 0.59
CA ARG A 55 7.63 -7.61 0.53
C ARG A 55 7.42 -8.63 -0.59
N THR A 56 6.47 -9.52 -0.38
CA THR A 56 6.11 -10.52 -1.41
C THR A 56 5.55 -9.82 -2.65
N LYS A 57 5.59 -10.52 -3.79
CA LYS A 57 4.98 -10.00 -5.03
C LYS A 57 3.50 -9.69 -4.82
N VAL A 58 2.76 -10.56 -4.13
CA VAL A 58 1.32 -10.40 -3.88
C VAL A 58 1.03 -9.15 -3.04
N GLU A 59 1.81 -8.89 -1.99
CA GLU A 59 1.65 -7.68 -1.18
C GLU A 59 1.95 -6.40 -1.97
N ARG A 60 3.00 -6.40 -2.80
CA ARG A 60 3.33 -5.25 -3.66
C ARG A 60 2.25 -4.98 -4.69
N GLU A 61 1.74 -6.02 -5.35
CA GLU A 61 0.63 -5.91 -6.29
C GLU A 61 -0.64 -5.41 -5.61
N ARG A 62 -0.92 -5.84 -4.37
CA ARG A 62 -2.04 -5.32 -3.58
C ARG A 62 -1.92 -3.81 -3.37
N ILE A 63 -0.73 -3.32 -2.99
CA ILE A 63 -0.46 -1.88 -2.79
C ILE A 63 -0.67 -1.09 -4.08
N ILE A 64 -0.18 -1.61 -5.21
CA ILE A 64 -0.27 -0.96 -6.52
C ILE A 64 -1.71 -0.96 -7.07
N SER A 65 -2.37 -2.12 -7.05
CA SER A 65 -3.66 -2.34 -7.71
C SER A 65 -4.87 -2.01 -6.83
N GLN A 66 -4.68 -1.92 -5.50
CA GLN A 66 -5.78 -1.81 -4.54
C GLN A 66 -6.80 -2.96 -4.70
N ILE A 67 -6.30 -4.18 -4.91
CA ILE A 67 -7.08 -5.42 -4.99
C ILE A 67 -6.53 -6.41 -3.95
N CYS A 68 -7.42 -6.99 -3.14
CA CYS A 68 -7.00 -7.98 -2.14
C CYS A 68 -6.54 -9.30 -2.79
N PRO A 69 -5.69 -10.09 -2.10
CA PRO A 69 -5.18 -11.35 -2.62
C PRO A 69 -6.28 -12.32 -3.08
N ASP A 70 -7.39 -12.38 -2.32
CA ASP A 70 -8.53 -13.24 -2.64
C ASP A 70 -9.16 -12.87 -3.98
N CYS A 71 -9.35 -11.57 -4.25
CA CYS A 71 -9.90 -11.09 -5.51
C CYS A 71 -8.89 -11.19 -6.66
N GLN A 72 -7.60 -10.96 -6.41
CA GLN A 72 -6.55 -11.16 -7.42
C GLN A 72 -6.49 -12.62 -7.89
N ALA A 73 -6.60 -13.58 -6.97
CA ALA A 73 -6.59 -15.00 -7.31
C ALA A 73 -7.78 -15.40 -8.20
N ASN A 74 -8.91 -14.69 -8.11
CA ASN A 74 -10.11 -14.95 -8.91
C ASN A 74 -10.11 -14.24 -10.28
N LEU A 75 -9.15 -13.35 -10.54
CA LEU A 75 -8.98 -12.67 -11.83
C LEU A 75 -8.02 -13.40 -12.78
N CYS A 76 -7.21 -14.34 -12.26
CA CYS A 76 -6.20 -15.09 -13.00
C CYS A 76 -6.71 -16.45 -13.50
#